data_AF-A0A7W8VM34-F1
#
_entry.id   AF-A0A7W8VM34-F1
#
_cell.length_a   1.000
_cell.length_b   1.000
_cell.length_c   1.000
_cell.angle_alpha   90.00
_cell.angle_beta   90.00
_cell.angle_gamma   90.00
#
_symmetry.space_group_name_H-M   'P 1'
#
loop_
_entity.id
_entity.type
_entity.pdbx_description
1 polymer ?
#
loop_
_entity_poly.entity_id
_entity_poly.type
_entity_poly.pdbx_seq_one_letter_code
_entity_poly.pdbx_strand_id
1 'polypeptide(L)' 'MFDMRPYFIEQRLKLRNPIYSETAAYGHMGRKPETVTKTFRSPNGEEKTVTVDLFTWEKLDFVDKVKTAFVL' A
#
# COMPACT_ATOMS: atom_id res chain seq x y z
N MET A 1 -17.17 8.65 -1.81
CA MET A 1 -16.10 8.46 -0.80
C MET A 1 -14.93 7.66 -1.38
N PHE A 2 -15.21 6.51 -2.00
CA PHE A 2 -14.22 5.71 -2.71
C PHE A 2 -14.44 5.83 -4.22
N ASP A 3 -13.47 6.37 -4.95
CA ASP A 3 -13.43 6.24 -6.40
C ASP A 3 -12.83 4.86 -6.75
N MET A 4 -13.52 4.13 -7.63
CA MET A 4 -13.19 2.74 -8.00
C MET A 4 -12.66 2.62 -9.42
N ARG A 5 -12.44 3.74 -10.13
CA ARG A 5 -11.77 3.70 -11.43
C ARG A 5 -10.30 3.30 -11.23
N PRO A 6 -9.69 2.54 -12.17
CA PRO A 6 -8.34 1.97 -11.99
C PRO A 6 -7.27 2.97 -11.55
N TYR A 7 -7.25 4.15 -12.20
CA TYR A 7 -6.33 5.24 -11.85
C TYR A 7 -6.46 5.64 -10.38
N PHE A 8 -7.68 5.85 -9.89
CA PHE A 8 -7.89 6.34 -8.52
C PHE A 8 -7.65 5.25 -7.46
N ILE A 9 -7.88 3.97 -7.78
CA ILE A 9 -7.49 2.85 -6.90
C ILE A 9 -5.97 2.81 -6.75
N GLU A 10 -5.26 2.85 -7.88
CA GLU A 10 -3.79 2.83 -7.92
C GLU A 10 -3.19 3.97 -7.11
N GLN A 11 -3.70 5.19 -7.29
CA GLN A 11 -3.26 6.36 -6.55
C GLN A 11 -3.59 6.27 -5.05
N ARG A 12 -4.83 5.93 -4.69
CA ARG A 12 -5.25 5.84 -3.27
C ARG A 12 -4.44 4.80 -2.50
N LEU A 13 -4.18 3.64 -3.11
CA LEU A 13 -3.45 2.55 -2.49
C LEU A 13 -1.94 2.59 -2.78
N LYS A 14 -1.45 3.60 -3.51
CA LYS A 14 -0.04 3.79 -3.88
C LYS A 14 0.59 2.56 -4.57
N LEU A 15 -0.13 1.93 -5.49
CA LEU A 15 0.21 0.60 -6.04
C LEU A 15 1.40 0.60 -7.03
N ARG A 16 1.94 1.77 -7.41
CA ARG A 16 3.16 1.89 -8.22
C ARG A 16 4.47 1.78 -7.42
N ASN A 17 4.40 1.37 -6.15
CA ASN A 17 5.57 1.13 -5.32
C ASN A 17 5.99 -0.35 -5.31
N PRO A 18 7.28 -0.67 -5.05
CA PRO A 18 7.78 -2.05 -5.00
C PRO A 18 7.38 -2.78 -3.70
N ILE A 19 6.10 -3.10 -3.55
CA ILE A 19 5.47 -3.61 -2.31
C ILE A 19 4.97 -5.05 -2.37
N TYR A 20 5.20 -5.75 -3.48
CA TYR A 20 4.53 -7.04 -3.74
C TYR A 20 5.29 -8.26 -3.22
N SER A 21 6.58 -8.15 -2.94
CA SER A 21 7.42 -9.29 -2.51
C SER A 21 6.89 -9.95 -1.24
N GLU A 22 6.48 -9.14 -0.27
CA GLU A 22 5.96 -9.60 1.01
C GLU A 22 4.62 -10.30 0.86
N THR A 23 3.85 -9.97 -0.18
CA THR A 23 2.54 -10.56 -0.47
C THR A 23 2.64 -11.96 -1.09
N ALA A 24 3.81 -12.35 -1.62
CA ALA A 24 4.01 -13.62 -2.33
C ALA A 24 3.97 -14.85 -1.42
N ALA A 25 4.01 -14.67 -0.09
CA ALA A 25 3.88 -15.72 0.91
C ALA A 25 2.96 -15.29 2.05
N TYR A 26 2.30 -16.27 2.67
CA TYR A 26 1.41 -16.08 3.82
C TYR A 26 0.18 -15.17 3.56
N GLY A 27 -0.21 -15.03 2.29
CA GLY A 27 -1.45 -14.36 1.88
C GLY A 27 -1.33 -12.84 1.69
N HIS A 28 -2.27 -12.31 0.90
CA HIS A 28 -2.33 -10.88 0.56
C HIS A 28 -3.08 -10.03 1.59
N MET A 29 -3.90 -10.65 2.44
CA MET A 29 -4.87 -9.98 3.31
C MET A 29 -4.68 -10.37 4.79
N GLY A 30 -5.17 -9.53 5.70
CA GLY A 30 -5.12 -9.76 7.15
C GLY A 30 -3.77 -9.46 7.79
N ARG A 31 -2.89 -8.75 7.09
CA ARG A 31 -1.55 -8.37 7.56
C ARG A 31 -1.55 -6.91 8.00
N LYS A 32 -0.74 -6.60 9.03
CA LYS A 32 -0.63 -5.23 9.51
C LYS A 32 0.06 -4.35 8.46
N PRO A 33 -0.50 -3.19 8.08
CA PRO A 33 0.18 -2.23 7.23
C PRO A 33 1.39 -1.64 7.95
N GLU A 34 2.51 -1.51 7.25
CA GLU A 34 3.78 -1.04 7.80
C GLU A 34 4.56 -0.19 6.78
N THR A 35 5.32 0.78 7.26
CA THR A 35 6.24 1.57 6.42
C THR A 35 7.65 1.00 6.58
N VAL A 36 8.27 0.62 5.47
CA VAL A 36 9.59 -0.01 5.45
C VAL A 36 10.50 0.66 4.44
N THR A 37 11.81 0.58 4.66
CA THR A 37 12.83 1.05 3.71
C THR A 37 13.46 -0.15 3.02
N LYS A 38 13.43 -0.16 1.68
CA LYS A 38 13.96 -1.24 0.85
C LYS A 38 15.09 -0.71 -0.03
N THR A 39 16.18 -1.47 -0.13
CA THR A 39 17.29 -1.17 -1.04
C THR A 39 17.29 -2.20 -2.16
N PHE A 40 17.29 -1.72 -3.41
CA PHE A 40 17.34 -2.52 -4.62
C PHE A 40 18.67 -2.31 -5.30
N ARG A 41 19.34 -3.40 -5.67
CA ARG A 41 20.63 -3.36 -6.36
C ARG A 41 20.49 -3.84 -7.80
N SER A 42 21.01 -3.07 -8.74
CA SER A 42 21.05 -3.44 -10.15
C SER A 42 22.24 -4.36 -10.46
N PRO A 43 22.23 -5.11 -11.58
CA PRO A 43 23.37 -5.93 -11.99
C PRO A 43 24.66 -5.13 -12.21
N ASN A 44 24.53 -3.86 -12.60
CA ASN A 44 25.60 -2.89 -12.76
C ASN A 44 26.11 -2.30 -11.42
N GLY A 45 25.53 -2.72 -10.29
CA GLY A 45 26.00 -2.36 -8.95
C GLY A 45 25.41 -1.07 -8.38
N GLU A 46 24.49 -0.41 -9.09
CA GLU A 46 23.78 0.77 -8.59
C GLU A 46 22.76 0.35 -7.54
N GLU A 47 22.68 1.12 -6.45
CA GLU A 47 21.70 0.90 -5.40
C GLU A 47 20.64 2.02 -5.40
N LYS A 48 19.39 1.61 -5.20
CA LYS A 48 18.27 2.52 -5.03
C LYS A 48 17.53 2.16 -3.75
N THR A 49 17.52 3.10 -2.80
CA THR A 49 16.78 2.98 -1.56
C THR A 49 15.43 3.71 -1.68
N VAL A 50 14.35 3.04 -1.32
CA VAL A 50 12.99 3.59 -1.37
C VAL A 50 12.25 3.22 -0.10
N THR A 51 11.62 4.20 0.54
CA THR A 51 10.67 3.98 1.63
C THR A 51 9.27 3.78 1.07
N VAL A 52 8.61 2.69 1.44
CA VAL A 52 7.30 2.27 0.91
C VAL A 52 6.34 1.88 2.02
N ASP A 53 5.04 2.05 1.77
CA ASP A 53 3.98 1.54 2.63
C ASP A 53 3.53 0.16 2.13
N LEU A 54 3.65 -0.88 2.95
CA LEU A 54 3.15 -2.22 2.66
C LEU A 54 1.67 -2.36 3.08
N PHE A 55 0.97 -3.28 2.41
CA PHE A 55 -0.43 -3.65 2.68
C PHE A 55 -1.35 -2.43 2.83
N THR A 56 -1.24 -1.46 1.92
CA THR A 56 -1.98 -0.18 2.01
C THR A 56 -3.50 -0.35 2.03
N TRP A 57 -4.02 -1.46 1.50
CA TRP A 57 -5.44 -1.82 1.52
C TRP A 57 -5.95 -2.28 2.89
N GLU A 58 -5.07 -2.61 3.83
CA GLU A 58 -5.41 -2.99 5.20
C GLU A 58 -5.55 -1.77 6.13
N LYS A 59 -5.28 -0.56 5.64
CA LYS A 59 -5.42 0.67 6.43
C LYS A 59 -6.90 0.98 6.69
N LEU A 60 -7.19 1.44 7.91
CA LEU A 60 -8.53 1.84 8.36
C LEU A 60 -8.72 3.37 8.34
N ASP A 61 -7.99 4.06 7.48
CA ASP A 61 -7.94 5.53 7.36
C ASP A 61 -9.22 6.16 6.78
N PHE A 62 -10.21 5.35 6.44
CA PHE A 62 -11.55 5.80 6.02
C PHE A 62 -12.65 5.52 7.04
N VAL A 63 -12.37 4.89 8.18
CA VAL A 63 -13.40 4.54 9.18
C VAL A 63 -14.19 5.77 9.63
N ASP A 64 -13.52 6.86 9.98
CA ASP A 64 -14.19 8.08 10.46
C ASP A 64 -15.01 8.76 9.36
N LYS A 65 -14.53 8.71 8.11
CA LYS A 65 -15.27 9.23 6.95
C LYS A 65 -16.57 8.45 6.76
N VAL A 66 -16.50 7.12 6.87
CA VAL A 66 -17.67 6.24 6.78
C VAL A 66 -18.65 6.55 7.91
N LYS A 67 -18.18 6.59 9.16
CA LYS A 67 -19.04 6.95 10.32
C LYS A 67 -19.77 8.28 10.10
N THR A 68 -19.03 9.31 9.70
CA THR A 68 -19.58 10.64 9.40
C THR A 68 -20.67 10.58 8.33
N ALA A 69 -20.47 9.83 7.25
CA ALA A 69 -21.44 9.73 6.15
C ALA A 69 -22.75 9.03 6.54
N PHE A 70 -22.71 8.18 7.58
CA PHE A 70 -23.88 7.47 8.09
C PHE A 70 -24.40 8.05 9.42
N VAL A 71 -23.86 9.19 9.89
CA VAL A 71 -24.24 9.84 11.15
C VAL A 71 -24.06 8.91 12.36
N LEU A 72 -22.95 8.17 12.37
CA LEU A 72 -22.51 7.26 13.44
C LEU A 72 -21.35 7.84 14.27
#